data_AF-A0A949TPK3-F1
#
_entry.id   AF-A0A949TPK3-F1
#
_cell.length_a   1.000
_cell.length_b   1.000
_cell.length_c   1.000
_cell.angle_alpha   90.00
_cell.angle_beta   90.00
_cell.angle_gamma   90.00
#
_symmetry.space_group_name_H-M   'P 1'
#
loop_
_entity.id
_entity.type
_entity.pdbx_description
1 polymer ?
#
loop_
_entity_poly.entity_id
_entity_poly.type
_entity_poly.pdbx_seq_one_letter_code
_entity_poly.pdbx_strand_id
1 'polypeptide(L)'
;KDDDSLADGNISALPDWSQRESKLYDGTSAKLLKKQNHTCARCGMRFLPGEDIHLHHIDGNHDNWKPKNLEMIHQSCHQYTHMSRA
;
A
#
# COMPACT_ATOMS: atom_id res chain seq x y z
N LYS A 1 -17.51 -7.89 35.52
CA LYS A 1 -16.41 -8.89 35.64
C LYS A 1 -16.17 -9.31 34.21
N ASP A 2 -15.29 -8.56 33.60
CA ASP A 2 -15.21 -8.34 32.17
C ASP A 2 -13.94 -9.08 31.79
N ASP A 3 -14.12 -10.25 31.17
CA ASP A 3 -13.03 -11.12 30.76
C ASP A 3 -12.82 -10.93 29.25
N ASP A 4 -12.15 -9.83 28.92
CA ASP A 4 -11.65 -9.58 27.56
C ASP A 4 -10.14 -9.81 27.55
N SER A 5 -9.78 -11.07 27.79
CA SER A 5 -8.44 -11.60 27.62
C SER A 5 -8.14 -11.75 26.11
N LEU A 6 -7.78 -10.66 25.43
CA LEU A 6 -7.23 -10.71 24.07
C LEU A 6 -5.71 -10.76 24.12
N ALA A 7 -5.22 -11.99 23.98
CA ALA A 7 -3.84 -12.41 24.07
C ALA A 7 -2.94 -11.82 22.98
N ASP A 8 -1.76 -11.37 23.43
CA ASP A 8 -0.44 -11.79 22.95
C ASP A 8 -0.15 -11.70 21.44
N GLY A 9 0.43 -10.57 21.03
CA GLY A 9 1.88 -10.50 20.81
C GLY A 9 2.54 -11.37 19.73
N ASN A 10 1.83 -12.15 18.92
CA ASN A 10 2.47 -13.02 17.93
C ASN A 10 2.57 -12.37 16.54
N ILE A 11 3.65 -11.59 16.34
CA ILE A 11 4.01 -10.95 15.06
C ILE A 11 4.59 -11.95 14.03
N SER A 12 4.74 -13.23 14.37
CA SER A 12 5.53 -14.18 13.58
C SER A 12 4.76 -15.05 12.57
N ALA A 13 3.48 -14.77 12.32
CA ALA A 13 2.67 -15.56 11.39
C ALA A 13 1.91 -14.74 10.34
N LEU A 14 2.34 -13.52 10.03
CA LEU A 14 1.77 -12.78 8.90
C LEU A 14 2.27 -13.42 7.60
N PRO A 15 1.43 -14.18 6.91
CA PRO A 15 1.91 -14.90 5.74
C PRO A 15 2.23 -13.85 4.70
N ASP A 16 3.40 -13.97 4.07
CA ASP A 16 4.00 -13.02 3.12
C ASP A 16 2.93 -12.35 2.24
N TRP A 17 2.54 -11.14 2.65
CA TRP A 17 1.40 -10.42 2.08
C TRP A 17 1.57 -10.22 0.57
N SER A 18 2.84 -10.07 0.15
CA SER A 18 3.33 -9.98 -1.21
C SER A 18 2.92 -11.17 -2.08
N GLN A 19 2.60 -12.32 -1.52
CA GLN A 19 2.17 -13.49 -2.28
C GLN A 19 0.64 -13.58 -2.46
N ARG A 20 -0.15 -13.00 -1.54
CA ARG A 20 -1.63 -13.06 -1.59
C ARG A 20 -2.24 -11.88 -2.33
N GLU A 21 -1.83 -10.66 -1.97
CA GLU A 21 -2.37 -9.44 -2.57
C GLU A 21 -1.78 -9.18 -3.97
N SER A 22 -0.56 -9.64 -4.26
CA SER A 22 0.04 -9.51 -5.60
C SER A 22 -0.74 -10.21 -6.71
N LYS A 23 -1.70 -11.10 -6.40
CA LYS A 23 -2.61 -11.68 -7.40
C LYS A 23 -3.77 -10.75 -7.77
N LEU A 24 -4.12 -9.80 -6.89
CA LEU A 24 -5.17 -8.81 -7.12
C LEU A 24 -4.66 -7.59 -7.89
N TYR A 25 -3.36 -7.32 -7.80
CA TYR A 25 -2.73 -6.18 -8.46
C TYR A 25 -1.98 -6.62 -9.73
N ASP A 26 -2.17 -5.85 -10.81
CA ASP A 26 -1.52 -6.08 -12.09
C ASP A 26 0.02 -6.19 -11.95
N GLY A 27 0.68 -6.89 -12.88
CA GLY A 27 2.11 -7.21 -12.76
C GLY A 27 3.03 -6.00 -12.55
N THR A 28 2.58 -4.82 -12.97
CA THR A 28 3.24 -3.53 -12.72
C THR A 28 3.23 -3.15 -11.24
N SER A 29 2.07 -3.19 -10.59
CA SER A 29 1.89 -2.88 -9.17
C SER A 29 2.67 -3.84 -8.27
N ALA A 30 2.67 -5.14 -8.59
CA ALA A 30 3.45 -6.14 -7.87
C ALA A 30 4.97 -5.87 -7.92
N LYS A 31 5.49 -5.47 -9.09
CA LYS A 31 6.90 -5.08 -9.25
C LYS A 31 7.23 -3.81 -8.47
N LEU A 32 6.33 -2.83 -8.49
CA LEU A 32 6.45 -1.58 -7.74
C LEU A 32 6.44 -1.78 -6.24
N LEU A 33 5.59 -2.67 -5.73
CA LEU A 33 5.53 -3.04 -4.32
C LEU A 33 6.85 -3.64 -3.83
N LYS A 34 7.42 -4.58 -4.59
CA LYS A 34 8.74 -5.15 -4.29
C LYS A 34 9.83 -4.08 -4.34
N LYS A 35 9.81 -3.19 -5.33
CA LYS A 35 10.79 -2.09 -5.47
C LYS A 35 10.71 -1.09 -4.31
N GLN A 36 9.51 -0.80 -3.81
CA GLN A 36 9.29 0.10 -2.67
C GLN A 36 9.43 -0.60 -1.32
N ASN A 37 9.88 -1.85 -1.31
CA ASN A 37 9.99 -2.67 -0.11
C ASN A 37 8.70 -2.62 0.72
N HIS A 38 7.55 -2.74 0.06
CA HIS A 38 6.27 -2.86 0.73
C HIS A 38 5.91 -1.65 1.60
N THR A 39 6.38 -0.47 1.20
CA THR A 39 6.26 0.78 1.93
C THR A 39 5.57 1.83 1.07
N CYS A 40 4.66 2.60 1.66
CA CYS A 40 4.00 3.73 1.02
C CYS A 40 5.03 4.82 0.71
N ALA A 41 5.12 5.23 -0.56
CA ALA A 41 6.05 6.27 -0.98
C ALA A 41 5.73 7.67 -0.43
N ARG A 42 4.50 7.90 0.06
CA ARG A 42 4.07 9.20 0.62
C ARG A 42 4.29 9.33 2.13
N CYS A 43 3.95 8.31 2.91
CA CYS A 43 4.07 8.39 4.38
C CYS A 43 5.24 7.57 4.95
N GLY A 44 5.89 6.73 4.14
CA GLY A 44 7.01 5.89 4.58
C GLY A 44 6.61 4.73 5.50
N MET A 45 5.32 4.50 5.74
CA MET A 45 4.84 3.36 6.51
C MET A 45 4.69 2.12 5.63
N ARG A 46 4.93 0.95 6.21
CA ARG A 46 4.72 -0.34 5.54
C ARG A 46 3.23 -0.60 5.36
N PHE A 47 2.86 -1.19 4.23
CA PHE A 47 1.50 -1.65 4.00
C PHE A 47 1.17 -2.79 4.97
N LEU A 48 0.02 -2.67 5.63
CA LEU A 48 -0.52 -3.68 6.53
C LEU A 48 -1.57 -4.54 5.81
N PRO A 49 -1.76 -5.79 6.26
CA PRO A 49 -2.80 -6.64 5.71
C PRO A 49 -4.19 -6.04 5.97
N GLY A 50 -4.99 -5.89 4.91
CA GLY A 50 -6.34 -5.31 4.95
C GLY A 50 -6.41 -3.81 4.66
N GLU A 51 -5.29 -3.16 4.35
CA GLU A 51 -5.28 -1.77 3.87
C GLU A 51 -5.47 -1.68 2.36
N ASP A 52 -6.31 -0.73 1.92
CA ASP A 52 -6.43 -0.37 0.50
C ASP A 52 -5.22 0.43 0.03
N ILE A 53 -4.58 -0.05 -1.04
CA ILE A 53 -3.40 0.55 -1.65
C ILE A 53 -3.65 0.88 -3.12
N HIS A 54 -3.29 2.09 -3.53
CA HIS A 54 -3.55 2.60 -4.86
C HIS A 54 -2.24 2.90 -5.60
N LEU A 55 -2.29 2.72 -6.92
CA LEU A 55 -1.24 3.17 -7.83
C LEU A 55 -1.41 4.67 -8.07
N HIS A 56 -0.35 5.44 -7.81
CA HIS A 56 -0.34 6.89 -7.99
C HIS A 56 0.63 7.31 -9.10
N HIS A 57 0.22 8.26 -9.93
CA HIS A 57 1.04 8.87 -10.96
C HIS A 57 1.72 10.13 -10.39
N ILE A 58 3.05 10.11 -10.28
CA ILE A 58 3.86 11.18 -9.67
C ILE A 58 3.65 12.52 -10.40
N ASP A 59 3.58 12.50 -11.73
CA ASP A 59 3.40 13.69 -12.56
C ASP A 59 1.93 14.12 -12.73
N GLY A 60 0.98 13.37 -12.16
CA GLY A 60 -0.46 13.58 -12.35
C GLY A 60 -0.98 13.28 -13.77
N ASN A 61 -0.13 12.77 -14.67
CA ASN A 61 -0.51 12.39 -16.02
C ASN A 61 -0.85 10.90 -16.08
N HIS A 62 -2.14 10.61 -16.19
CA HIS A 62 -2.66 9.24 -16.24
C HIS A 62 -2.30 8.46 -17.52
N ASP A 63 -1.72 9.11 -18.52
CA ASP A 63 -1.19 8.44 -19.72
C ASP A 63 0.26 7.99 -19.57
N ASN A 64 0.99 8.47 -18.54
CA ASN A 64 2.41 8.18 -18.35
C ASN A 64 2.65 6.97 -17.42
N TRP A 65 2.45 5.78 -17.96
CA TRP A 65 2.61 4.48 -17.26
C TRP A 65 4.08 4.04 -17.08
N LYS A 66 5.05 4.95 -17.21
CA LYS A 66 6.46 4.57 -17.01
C LYS A 66 6.67 4.14 -15.56
N PRO A 67 7.37 3.01 -15.27
CA PRO A 67 7.53 2.52 -13.90
C PRO A 67 8.23 3.48 -12.91
N LYS A 68 8.91 4.50 -13.43
CA LYS A 68 9.53 5.58 -12.64
C LYS A 68 8.57 6.72 -12.29
N ASN A 69 7.43 6.77 -12.96
CA ASN A 69 6.36 7.75 -12.79
C ASN A 69 5.21 7.19 -11.93
N LEU A 70 5.29 5.92 -11.57
CA LEU A 70 4.30 5.22 -10.76
C LEU A 70 4.87 4.99 -9.36
N GLU A 71 4.02 5.14 -8.34
CA GLU A 71 4.32 4.80 -6.96
C GLU A 71 3.11 4.11 -6.33
N MET A 72 3.34 3.32 -5.26
CA MET A 72 2.24 2.69 -4.51
C MET A 72 2.06 3.44 -3.21
N ILE A 73 0.82 3.82 -2.91
CA ILE A 73 0.50 4.62 -1.73
C ILE A 73 -0.79 4.10 -1.08
N HIS A 74 -0.99 4.39 0.21
CA HIS A 74 -2.28 4.08 0.85
C HIS A 74 -3.40 4.86 0.16
N GLN A 75 -4.60 4.30 0.09
CA GLN A 75 -5.80 5.01 -0.37
C GLN A 75 -5.97 6.35 0.38
N SER A 76 -5.74 6.36 1.70
CA SER A 76 -5.83 7.58 2.52
C SER A 76 -4.79 8.63 2.10
N CYS A 77 -3.55 8.21 1.82
CA CYS A 77 -2.51 9.09 1.29
C CYS A 77 -2.85 9.59 -0.12
N HIS A 78 -3.47 8.76 -0.94
CA HIS A 78 -3.95 9.15 -2.27
C HIS A 78 -5.03 10.22 -2.18
N GLN A 79 -6.02 10.02 -1.30
CA GLN A 79 -7.06 11.01 -1.04
C GLN A 79 -6.46 12.33 -0.59
N TYR A 80 -5.51 12.32 0.35
CA TYR A 80 -4.84 13.54 0.79
C TYR A 80 -4.04 14.22 -0.33
N THR A 81 -3.44 13.45 -1.23
CA THR A 81 -2.66 13.99 -2.36
C THR A 81 -3.54 14.62 -3.43
N HIS A 82 -4.78 14.11 -3.61
CA HIS A 82 -5.75 14.63 -4.58
C HIS A 82 -6.86 15.50 -3.97
N MET A 83 -6.87 15.70 -2.66
CA MET A 83 -7.71 16.71 -2.02
C MET A 83 -7.17 18.08 -2.41
N SER A 84 -7.72 18.64 -3.49
CA SER A 84 -7.72 20.08 -3.71
C SER A 84 -8.31 20.72 -2.46
N ARG A 85 -7.54 21.59 -1.80
CA ARG A 85 -8.10 22.54 -0.83
C ARG A 85 -9.32 23.19 -1.48
N ALA A 86 -10.47 23.07 -0.80
CA ALA A 86 -11.65 23.87 -1.10
C ALA A 86 -11.33 25.36 -0.90
#